data_AF-A0A8C8XBC9-F1
#
_entry.id   AF-A0A8C8XBC9-F1
#
_cell.length_a   1.000
_cell.length_b   1.000
_cell.length_c   1.000
_cell.angle_alpha   90.00
_cell.angle_beta   90.00
_cell.angle_gamma   90.00
#
_symmetry.space_group_name_H-M   'P 1'
#
loop_
_entity.id
_entity.type
_entity.pdbx_description
1 polymer ?
#
loop_
_entity_poly.entity_id
_entity_poly.type
_entity_poly.pdbx_seq_one_letter_code
_entity_poly.pdbx_strand_id
1 'polypeptide(L)' 'MIPKVEWAAFLDVGDTMYLADVPKRPFEGYKGDEKFLRKMATCCWRWMCWGAPRNAQGLFLISHGIPNMVLLDEESET' A
#
# COMPACT_ATOMS: atom_id res chain seq x y z
N MET A 1 0.37 -14.08 -1.06
CA MET A 1 0.00 -12.64 -1.11
C MET A 1 0.58 -11.95 -2.33
N ILE A 2 1.89 -12.04 -2.57
CA ILE A 2 2.60 -11.36 -3.68
C ILE A 2 1.93 -11.48 -5.08
N PRO A 3 1.36 -12.62 -5.50
CA PRO A 3 0.65 -12.70 -6.79
C PRO A 3 -0.66 -11.91 -6.88
N LYS A 4 -1.24 -11.52 -5.74
CA LYS A 4 -2.50 -10.75 -5.64
C LYS A 4 -2.25 -9.25 -5.43
N VAL A 5 -0.99 -8.82 -5.47
CA VAL A 5 -0.63 -7.41 -5.26
C VAL A 5 -0.87 -6.66 -6.56
N GLU A 6 -1.66 -5.59 -6.49
CA GLU A 6 -1.75 -4.58 -7.55
C GLU A 6 -0.48 -3.73 -7.53
N TRP A 7 0.47 -4.04 -8.42
CA TRP A 7 1.82 -3.48 -8.38
C TRP A 7 1.87 -1.98 -8.66
N ALA A 8 0.97 -1.46 -9.51
CA ALA A 8 0.90 -0.03 -9.79
C ALA A 8 0.52 0.77 -8.53
N ALA A 9 -0.53 0.32 -7.81
CA ALA A 9 -0.94 0.94 -6.56
C ALA A 9 0.13 0.79 -5.47
N PHE A 10 0.80 -0.36 -5.40
CA PHE A 10 1.89 -0.58 -4.45
C PHE A 10 3.08 0.35 -4.68
N LEU A 11 3.43 0.61 -5.94
CA LEU A 11 4.51 1.55 -6.30
C LEU A 11 4.12 3.01 -6.00
N ASP A 12 2.90 3.42 -6.35
CA ASP A 12 2.39 4.77 -6.06
C ASP A 12 2.39 5.08 -4.55
N VAL A 13 2.01 4.11 -3.73
CA VAL A 13 2.13 4.18 -2.27
C VAL A 13 3.59 4.30 -1.85
N GLY A 14 4.48 3.51 -2.45
CA GLY A 14 5.91 3.56 -2.20
C GLY A 14 6.51 4.94 -2.45
N ASP A 15 6.16 5.54 -3.58
CA ASP A 15 6.58 6.87 -3.99
C ASP A 15 5.99 7.95 -3.05
N THR A 16 4.69 7.85 -2.73
CA THR A 16 4.02 8.76 -1.79
C THR A 16 4.67 8.75 -0.40
N MET A 17 5.14 7.58 0.05
CA MET A 17 5.77 7.41 1.36
C MET A 17 7.30 7.58 1.33
N TYR A 18 7.88 7.96 0.19
CA TYR A 18 9.32 8.11 -0.02
C TYR A 18 10.12 6.87 0.41
N LEU A 19 9.59 5.67 0.15
CA LEU A 19 10.26 4.42 0.47
C LEU A 19 11.39 4.18 -0.54
N ALA A 20 12.65 4.23 -0.08
CA ALA A 20 13.83 4.19 -0.94
C ALA A 20 14.04 2.86 -1.70
N ASP A 21 13.33 1.79 -1.31
CA ASP A 21 13.76 0.42 -1.63
C ASP A 21 12.57 -0.52 -1.97
N VAL A 22 11.54 0.03 -2.62
CA VAL A 22 10.29 -0.65 -2.96
C VAL A 22 10.51 -1.66 -4.09
N PRO A 23 10.13 -2.93 -3.91
CA PRO A 23 10.17 -3.92 -4.99
C PRO A 23 9.22 -3.53 -6.13
N LYS A 24 9.74 -3.45 -7.35
CA LYS A 24 8.98 -2.97 -8.52
C LYS A 24 8.04 -4.01 -9.14
N ARG A 25 8.42 -5.28 -9.07
CA ARG A 25 7.65 -6.42 -9.61
C ARG A 25 8.13 -7.72 -8.99
N PRO A 26 7.35 -8.80 -9.03
CA PRO A 26 7.83 -10.12 -8.66
C PRO A 26 8.72 -10.65 -9.79
N PHE A 27 9.66 -11.55 -9.45
CA PHE A 27 10.54 -12.21 -10.40
C PHE A 27 10.51 -13.73 -10.19
N GLU A 28 10.91 -14.51 -11.19
CA GLU A 28 10.89 -15.97 -11.05
C GLU A 28 11.80 -16.44 -9.91
N GLY A 29 11.29 -17.32 -9.04
CA GLY A 29 12.04 -17.76 -7.85
C GLY A 29 11.97 -16.82 -6.64
N TYR A 30 11.21 -15.71 -6.69
CA TYR A 30 11.08 -14.76 -5.56
C TYR A 30 10.68 -15.43 -4.23
N LYS A 31 10.02 -16.59 -4.28
CA LYS A 31 9.59 -17.33 -3.09
C LYS A 31 10.77 -17.80 -2.22
N GLY A 32 11.94 -18.04 -2.82
CA GLY A 32 13.16 -18.43 -2.11
C GLY A 32 14.05 -17.25 -1.72
N ASP A 33 13.75 -16.04 -2.19
CA ASP A 33 14.55 -14.85 -1.91
C ASP A 33 14.03 -14.17 -0.63
N GLU A 34 14.64 -14.50 0.50
CA GLU A 34 14.30 -13.88 1.79
C GLU A 34 14.48 -12.36 1.79
N LYS A 35 15.45 -11.82 1.04
CA LYS A 35 15.71 -10.38 1.01
C LYS A 35 14.55 -9.68 0.32
N PHE A 36 14.05 -10.23 -0.78
CA PHE A 36 12.85 -9.74 -1.45
C PHE A 36 11.61 -9.85 -0.55
N LEU A 37 11.41 -10.99 0.12
CA LEU A 37 10.26 -11.20 1.00
C LEU A 37 10.27 -10.25 2.20
N ARG A 38 11.43 -10.02 2.83
CA ARG A 38 11.59 -9.04 3.92
C ARG A 38 11.31 -7.62 3.43
N LYS A 39 11.80 -7.24 2.25
CA LYS A 39 11.53 -5.92 1.67
C LYS A 39 10.03 -5.72 1.42
N MET A 40 9.36 -6.70 0.81
CA MET A 40 7.90 -6.67 0.62
C MET A 40 7.16 -6.51 1.95
N ALA A 41 7.51 -7.31 2.96
CA ALA A 41 6.88 -7.26 4.27
C ALA A 41 7.06 -5.90 4.95
N THR A 42 8.27 -5.33 4.93
CA THR A 42 8.55 -4.01 5.50
C THR A 42 7.75 -2.91 4.80
N CYS A 43 7.66 -2.93 3.47
CA CYS A 43 6.89 -1.95 2.72
C CYS A 43 5.39 -2.04 3.05
N CYS A 44 4.82 -3.25 3.05
CA CYS A 44 3.42 -3.48 3.42
C CYS A 44 3.13 -3.03 4.86
N TRP A 45 4.02 -3.37 5.80
CA TRP A 45 3.86 -2.98 7.21
C TRP A 45 3.92 -1.47 7.39
N ARG A 46 4.91 -0.82 6.75
CA ARG A 46 5.06 0.64 6.84
C ARG A 46 3.83 1.36 6.29
N TRP A 47 3.27 0.89 5.19
CA TRP A 47 2.02 1.41 4.65
C TRP A 47 0.84 1.20 5.59
N MET A 48 0.71 0.01 6.19
CA MET A 48 -0.38 -0.24 7.13
C MET A 48 -0.31 0.64 8.40
N CYS A 49 0.90 0.91 8.91
CA CYS A 49 1.07 1.72 10.12
C CYS A 49 1.00 3.22 9.88
N TRP A 50 1.43 3.71 8.72
CA TRP A 50 1.66 5.14 8.48
C TRP A 50 1.09 5.65 7.15
N GLY A 51 0.47 4.80 6.35
CA GLY A 51 -0.13 5.18 5.08
C GLY A 51 -1.35 6.08 5.30
N ALA A 52 -1.64 6.91 4.31
CA ALA A 52 -2.92 7.60 4.19
C ALA A 52 -3.44 7.29 2.77
N PRO A 53 -4.39 6.35 2.61
CA PRO A 53 -4.95 6.04 1.32
C PRO A 53 -5.67 7.29 0.81
N ARG A 54 -5.34 7.70 -0.41
CA ARG A 54 -6.06 8.78 -1.11
C ARG A 54 -6.97 8.14 -2.15
N ASN A 55 -8.20 8.64 -2.26
CA ASN A 55 -9.02 8.42 -3.44
C ASN A 55 -9.00 9.68 -4.32
N ALA A 56 -9.73 9.65 -5.44
CA ALA A 56 -9.83 10.79 -6.34
C ALA A 56 -10.50 12.04 -5.71
N GLN A 57 -11.14 11.90 -4.55
CA GLN A 57 -11.94 12.93 -3.88
C GLN A 57 -11.28 13.48 -2.60
N GLY A 58 -10.26 12.83 -2.04
CA GLY A 58 -9.61 13.28 -0.81
C GLY A 58 -8.72 12.25 -0.11
N LEU A 59 -8.28 12.60 1.11
CA LEU A 59 -7.49 11.73 2.00
C LEU A 59 -8.45 10.91 2.88
N PHE A 60 -8.37 9.58 2.83
CA PHE A 60 -8.92 8.75 3.89
C PHE A 60 -7.91 8.70 5.05
N LEU A 61 -8.38 9.09 6.23
CA LEU A 61 -7.54 9.07 7.43
C LEU A 61 -7.33 7.62 7.89
N ILE A 62 -6.08 7.22 8.08
CA ILE A 62 -5.75 6.03 8.88
C ILE A 62 -5.53 6.50 10.31
N SER A 63 -6.37 6.02 11.22
CA SER A 63 -6.20 6.21 12.66
C SER A 63 -5.75 4.89 13.28
N HIS A 64 -4.53 4.87 13.85
CA HIS A 64 -3.98 3.70 14.57
C HIS A 64 -3.91 2.43 13.70
N GLY A 65 -3.66 2.57 12.40
CA GLY A 65 -3.60 1.45 11.45
C GLY A 65 -4.95 0.95 10.94
N ILE A 66 -6.06 1.62 11.31
CA ILE A 66 -7.39 1.32 10.80
C ILE A 66 -7.76 2.38 9.75
N PRO A 67 -7.96 1.99 8.47
CA PRO A 67 -8.44 2.91 7.46
C PRO A 67 -9.89 3.30 7.78
N ASN A 68 -10.15 4.59 7.92
CA ASN A 68 -11.50 5.11 7.99
C ASN A 68 -12.05 5.25 6.57
N MET A 69 -12.98 4.38 6.19
CA MET A 69 -13.68 4.41 4.89
C MET A 69 -15.16 4.76 5.05
N VAL A 70 -15.53 5.39 6.18
CA VAL A 70 -16.89 5.93 6.36
C VAL A 70 -17.03 7.12 5.42
N LEU A 71 -17.89 6.96 4.42
CA LEU A 71 -18.28 8.03 3.50
C LEU A 71 -19.34 8.90 4.16
N LEU A 72 -19.30 10.20 3.89
CA LEU A 72 -20.42 11.08 4.21
C LEU A 72 -21.58 10.79 3.25
N ASP A 73 -22.83 11.04 3.67
CA ASP A 73 -24.01 10.80 2.83
C ASP A 73 -23.88 11.51 1.46
N GLU A 74 -23.29 12.71 1.44
CA GLU A 74 -23.01 13.50 0.23
C GLU A 74 -21.98 12.85 -0.74
N GLU A 75 -21.12 11.94 -0.25
CA GLU A 75 -20.08 11.25 -1.06
C GLU A 75 -20.55 9.86 -1.54
N SER A 76 -21.66 9.36 -1.00
CA SER A 76 -22.15 7.99 -1.24
C SER A 76 -23.01 7.84 -2.51
N GLU A 77 -23.48 8.96 -3.07
CA GLU A 77 -24.35 8.99 -4.25
C GLU A 77 -23.83 10.00 -5.28
N THR A 78 -22.70 9.71 -5.93
CA THR A 78 -22.32 10.33 -7.21
C THR A 78 -21.75 9.31 -8.19
#